data_AF-A0A965ZFD5-F1
#
_entry.id   AF-A0A965ZFD5-F1
#
_cell.length_a   1.000
_cell.length_b   1.000
_cell.length_c   1.000
_cell.angle_alpha   90.00
_cell.angle_beta   90.00
_cell.angle_gamma   90.00
#
_symmetry.space_group_name_H-M   'P 1'
#
loop_
_entity.id
_entity.type
_entity.pdbx_description
1 polymer ?
#
loop_
_entity_poly.entity_id
_entity_poly.type
_entity_poly.pdbx_seq_one_letter_code
_entity_poly.pdbx_strand_id
1 'polypeptide(L)'
;MVKIKEGYHMSPEEKLEFDRVDALPRKKCGRVAYYYKPETKYPARIYVFMHSEIWQDRNRRPMGLFHAQPFLTRPMNSGEIEYHHFDTRLCYHQYEDWQKQIYAEEKEAAQMDLEDPGSGLVFLDNLKGYLEKYPIGFQTSLKRYTDADGKFLSEDYQLDRLLETANNYTIAEIGELLDKENKQGKRLPMLVLLKTMYRNAAEGHAPNWKLDERKLKRKIEQAVKRKRVNFVRRIYAGSPLFAMTEILLKYPDYTAAMLESDLLKKRHVVKRKKKKAVTDLRRCQLMKLVQLLAHAPDEQAYHRTCTKFAIMTKAHNHRLPIPVPVKLEGKTEVYYFAWRTRENVVKDFVAKANQRGISHAELKKVQQAMVSSSYSY
;
A
#
# COMPACT_ATOMS: atom_id res chain seq x y z
N MET A 1 28.39 -1.37 -44.39
CA MET A 1 29.53 -1.08 -45.28
C MET A 1 29.34 0.36 -45.72
N VAL A 2 30.20 1.28 -45.25
CA VAL A 2 30.10 2.71 -45.61
C VAL A 2 30.36 2.82 -47.10
N LYS A 3 29.35 3.22 -47.89
CA LYS A 3 29.53 3.46 -49.31
C LYS A 3 30.31 4.77 -49.47
N ILE A 4 31.60 4.65 -49.78
CA ILE A 4 32.42 5.80 -50.16
C ILE A 4 31.82 6.38 -51.45
N LYS A 5 31.67 7.70 -51.49
CA LYS A 5 31.13 8.40 -52.66
C LYS A 5 32.00 8.08 -53.89
N GLU A 6 31.38 7.68 -55.00
CA GLU A 6 32.10 7.38 -56.24
C GLU A 6 33.00 8.55 -56.64
N GLY A 7 34.29 8.27 -56.88
CA GLY A 7 35.31 9.25 -57.25
C GLY A 7 36.06 9.92 -56.10
N TYR A 8 35.75 9.61 -54.83
CA TYR A 8 36.54 10.13 -53.70
C TYR A 8 37.81 9.30 -53.48
N HIS A 9 38.98 9.94 -53.55
CA HIS A 9 40.26 9.35 -53.22
C HIS A 9 40.66 9.74 -51.79
N MET A 10 40.71 8.76 -50.89
CA MET A 10 41.24 8.95 -49.54
C MET A 10 42.75 9.10 -49.57
N SER A 11 43.28 10.01 -48.76
CA SER A 11 44.71 10.07 -48.43
C SER A 11 45.16 8.80 -47.67
N PRO A 12 46.47 8.48 -47.64
CA PRO A 12 46.97 7.33 -46.88
C PRO A 12 46.63 7.37 -45.39
N GLU A 13 46.59 8.56 -44.78
CA GLU A 13 46.22 8.76 -43.37
C GLU A 13 44.72 8.56 -43.14
N GLU A 14 43.87 9.12 -44.01
CA GLU A 14 42.41 8.90 -43.95
C GLU A 14 42.06 7.43 -44.16
N LYS A 15 42.79 6.74 -45.04
CA LYS A 15 42.61 5.31 -45.28
C LYS A 15 43.01 4.48 -44.06
N LEU A 16 44.14 4.79 -43.43
CA LEU A 16 44.57 4.13 -42.19
C LEU A 16 43.55 4.33 -41.06
N GLU A 17 43.02 5.54 -40.91
CA GLU A 17 42.00 5.82 -39.90
C GLU A 17 40.66 5.15 -40.24
N PHE A 18 40.26 5.15 -41.53
CA PHE A 18 39.08 4.43 -42.00
C PHE A 18 39.20 2.93 -41.73
N ASP A 19 40.32 2.30 -42.09
CA ASP A 19 40.58 0.87 -41.88
C ASP A 19 40.62 0.54 -40.37
N ARG A 20 41.20 1.43 -39.55
CA ARG A 20 41.20 1.30 -38.07
C ARG A 20 39.78 1.33 -37.50
N VAL A 21 38.94 2.24 -37.99
CA VAL A 21 37.57 2.46 -37.52
C VAL A 21 36.63 1.37 -38.02
N ASP A 22 36.78 0.91 -39.27
CA ASP A 22 35.95 -0.15 -39.86
C ASP A 22 36.24 -1.54 -39.24
N ALA A 23 37.47 -1.76 -38.76
CA ALA A 23 37.83 -2.96 -38.01
C ALA A 23 37.17 -3.05 -36.62
N LEU A 24 36.59 -1.95 -36.11
CA LEU A 24 35.91 -1.97 -34.81
C LEU A 24 34.53 -2.64 -34.89
N PRO A 25 34.12 -3.37 -33.85
CA PRO A 25 32.81 -4.02 -33.82
C PRO A 25 31.68 -2.97 -33.92
N ARG A 26 30.89 -3.04 -34.98
CA ARG A 26 29.75 -2.12 -35.17
C ARG A 26 28.62 -2.41 -34.19
N LYS A 27 28.13 -1.36 -33.53
CA LYS A 27 26.96 -1.44 -32.64
C LYS A 27 25.71 -1.80 -33.46
N LYS A 28 24.88 -2.68 -32.91
CA LYS A 28 23.64 -3.14 -33.55
C LYS A 28 22.37 -2.60 -32.88
N CYS A 29 22.51 -1.93 -31.74
CA CYS A 29 21.39 -1.39 -30.98
C CYS A 29 21.77 -0.09 -30.28
N GLY A 30 20.81 0.82 -30.12
CA GLY A 30 21.01 2.09 -29.46
C GLY A 30 19.70 2.59 -28.87
N ARG A 31 19.75 3.63 -28.03
CA ARG A 31 18.56 4.23 -27.42
C ARG A 31 18.62 5.74 -27.49
N VAL A 32 17.50 6.36 -27.81
CA VAL A 32 17.27 7.79 -27.73
C VAL A 32 16.45 8.08 -26.48
N ALA A 33 16.86 9.09 -25.70
CA ALA A 33 16.25 9.45 -24.43
C ALA A 33 15.85 10.92 -24.40
N TYR A 34 14.58 11.19 -24.08
CA TYR A 34 13.99 12.52 -24.12
C TYR A 34 13.81 13.07 -22.71
N TYR A 35 14.34 14.26 -22.45
CA TYR A 35 14.28 14.93 -21.15
C TYR A 35 13.62 16.29 -21.31
N TYR A 36 12.65 16.58 -20.44
CA TYR A 36 12.06 17.90 -20.34
C TYR A 36 12.74 18.69 -19.23
N LYS A 37 13.32 19.84 -19.57
CA LYS A 37 13.87 20.78 -18.60
C LYS A 37 12.91 21.96 -18.49
N PRO A 38 12.25 22.17 -17.34
CA PRO A 38 11.34 23.30 -17.15
C PRO A 38 12.12 24.62 -17.19
N GLU A 39 11.37 25.70 -17.39
CA GLU A 39 11.91 27.06 -17.43
C GLU A 39 12.64 27.39 -16.12
N THR A 40 13.81 28.00 -16.25
CA THR A 40 14.63 28.47 -15.13
C THR A 40 15.13 29.89 -15.44
N LYS A 41 16.45 30.12 -15.47
CA LYS A 41 17.05 31.33 -16.07
C LYS A 41 16.98 31.32 -17.61
N TYR A 42 16.78 30.13 -18.19
CA TYR A 42 16.63 29.91 -19.63
C TYR A 42 15.24 29.32 -19.92
N PRO A 43 14.70 29.53 -21.14
CA PRO A 43 13.43 28.95 -21.56
C PRO A 43 13.38 27.44 -21.36
N ALA A 44 12.17 26.90 -21.19
CA ALA A 44 11.96 25.46 -21.14
C ALA A 44 12.47 24.80 -22.44
N ARG A 45 13.12 23.64 -22.30
CA ARG A 45 13.82 22.96 -23.39
C ARG A 45 13.61 21.46 -23.31
N ILE A 46 13.55 20.82 -24.46
CA ILE A 46 13.62 19.36 -24.58
C ILE A 46 14.99 18.96 -25.05
N TYR A 47 15.60 18.04 -24.32
CA TYR A 47 16.88 17.45 -24.69
C TYR A 47 16.68 16.02 -25.13
N VAL A 48 17.20 15.70 -26.31
CA VAL A 48 17.14 14.37 -26.92
C VAL A 48 18.54 13.81 -26.93
N PHE A 49 18.83 12.87 -26.02
CA PHE A 49 20.15 12.27 -25.88
C PHE A 49 20.23 10.95 -26.63
N MET A 50 21.26 10.84 -27.46
CA MET A 50 21.60 9.62 -28.18
C MET A 50 22.57 8.78 -27.35
N HIS A 51 22.33 7.48 -27.28
CA HIS A 51 23.15 6.55 -26.51
C HIS A 51 24.53 6.34 -27.16
N SER A 52 25.57 6.97 -26.62
CA SER A 52 26.98 6.74 -26.95
C SER A 52 27.70 5.82 -25.95
N GLU A 53 28.80 5.19 -26.36
CA GLU A 53 29.51 4.18 -25.54
C GLU A 53 30.37 4.77 -24.43
N ILE A 54 30.95 5.96 -24.64
CA ILE A 54 32.06 6.45 -23.82
C ILE A 54 31.60 7.54 -22.83
N TRP A 55 30.49 8.26 -23.09
CA TRP A 55 30.21 9.53 -22.40
C TRP A 55 28.74 9.83 -22.06
N GLN A 56 27.91 8.81 -21.78
CA GLN A 56 26.46 8.96 -21.50
C GLN A 56 26.11 9.97 -20.39
N ASP A 57 26.98 10.12 -19.39
CA ASP A 57 26.72 10.97 -18.23
C ASP A 57 27.33 12.37 -18.36
N ARG A 58 28.39 12.53 -19.15
CA ARG A 58 29.12 13.79 -19.26
C ARG A 58 28.28 14.87 -19.92
N ASN A 59 27.46 14.53 -20.91
CA ASN A 59 26.62 15.51 -21.59
C ASN A 59 25.38 15.92 -20.77
N ARG A 60 24.94 15.09 -19.81
CA ARG A 60 23.78 15.38 -18.95
C ARG A 60 24.11 16.33 -17.80
N ARG A 61 25.33 16.24 -17.24
CA ARG A 61 25.81 17.08 -16.13
C ARG A 61 25.77 18.59 -16.39
N PRO A 62 26.38 19.14 -17.46
CA PRO A 62 26.38 20.58 -17.71
C PRO A 62 24.96 21.12 -17.97
N MET A 63 24.05 20.26 -18.42
CA MET A 63 22.66 20.63 -18.67
C MET A 63 21.78 20.54 -17.41
N GLY A 64 22.32 20.13 -16.26
CA GLY A 64 21.57 19.95 -15.02
C GLY A 64 20.63 18.73 -15.04
N LEU A 65 20.89 17.76 -15.92
CA LEU A 65 20.07 16.57 -16.13
C LEU A 65 20.71 15.29 -15.57
N PHE A 66 21.74 15.43 -14.74
CA PHE A 66 22.51 14.30 -14.19
C PHE A 66 21.62 13.29 -13.44
N HIS A 67 20.61 13.78 -12.71
CA HIS A 67 19.63 12.95 -12.00
C HIS A 67 18.25 12.93 -12.66
N ALA A 68 18.09 13.62 -13.80
CA ALA A 68 16.81 13.62 -14.50
C ALA A 68 16.56 12.24 -15.12
N GLN A 69 15.30 11.81 -15.13
CA GLN A 69 14.85 10.63 -15.84
C GLN A 69 14.21 11.05 -17.16
N PRO A 70 14.42 10.29 -18.25
CA PRO A 70 13.78 10.61 -19.51
C PRO A 70 12.27 10.36 -19.40
N PHE A 71 11.46 11.26 -19.96
CA PHE A 71 10.01 11.10 -20.00
C PHE A 71 9.59 10.13 -21.11
N LEU A 72 10.44 9.95 -22.13
CA LEU A 72 10.23 9.03 -23.23
C LEU A 72 11.57 8.47 -23.71
N THR A 73 11.55 7.26 -24.24
CA THR A 73 12.71 6.64 -24.89
C THR A 73 12.27 5.83 -26.10
N ARG A 74 13.12 5.76 -27.13
CA ARG A 74 12.94 4.89 -28.29
C ARG A 74 14.25 4.20 -28.69
N PRO A 75 14.21 3.09 -29.45
CA PRO A 75 15.42 2.58 -30.09
C PRO A 75 15.98 3.62 -31.08
N MET A 76 17.30 3.57 -31.28
CA MET A 76 17.94 4.29 -32.38
C MET A 76 17.76 3.51 -33.68
N ASN A 77 17.57 4.21 -34.79
CA ASN A 77 17.61 3.59 -36.13
C ASN A 77 19.06 3.32 -36.58
N SER A 78 19.23 2.56 -37.65
CA SER A 78 20.55 2.17 -38.15
C SER A 78 21.44 3.36 -38.52
N GLY A 79 20.87 4.45 -39.04
CA GLY A 79 21.58 5.68 -39.39
C GLY A 79 22.08 6.43 -38.16
N GLU A 80 21.24 6.57 -37.13
CA GLU A 80 21.59 7.17 -35.83
C GLU A 80 22.68 6.34 -35.13
N ILE A 81 22.57 5.01 -35.21
CA ILE A 81 23.59 4.09 -34.65
C ILE A 81 24.92 4.31 -35.35
N GLU A 82 24.95 4.39 -36.68
CA GLU A 82 26.17 4.61 -37.45
C GLU A 82 26.77 6.00 -37.17
N TYR A 83 25.95 7.04 -37.16
CA TYR A 83 26.39 8.42 -36.93
C TYR A 83 26.96 8.62 -35.52
N HIS A 84 26.37 7.99 -34.50
CA HIS A 84 26.81 8.12 -33.11
C HIS A 84 27.73 6.99 -32.62
N HIS A 85 28.15 6.08 -33.51
CA HIS A 85 29.03 4.98 -33.15
C HIS A 85 30.43 5.47 -32.71
N PHE A 86 30.94 6.50 -33.37
CA PHE A 86 32.31 7.01 -33.18
C PHE A 86 32.38 8.45 -32.64
N ASP A 87 31.23 9.12 -32.44
CA ASP A 87 31.22 10.51 -32.01
C ASP A 87 31.53 10.66 -30.52
N THR A 88 32.56 11.44 -30.21
CA THR A 88 33.08 11.68 -28.86
C THR A 88 32.72 13.06 -28.31
N ARG A 89 32.08 13.93 -29.10
CA ARG A 89 32.03 15.36 -28.78
C ARG A 89 30.69 15.85 -28.24
N LEU A 90 29.52 15.49 -28.80
CA LEU A 90 28.21 15.91 -28.28
C LEU A 90 27.06 15.08 -28.88
N CYS A 91 26.39 14.24 -28.07
CA CYS A 91 25.33 13.35 -28.53
C CYS A 91 23.95 13.79 -28.04
N TYR A 92 23.57 15.06 -28.25
CA TYR A 92 22.20 15.51 -27.96
C TYR A 92 21.67 16.56 -28.95
N HIS A 93 20.36 16.53 -29.17
CA HIS A 93 19.60 17.63 -29.78
C HIS A 93 18.86 18.41 -28.72
N GLN A 94 18.67 19.70 -28.97
CA GLN A 94 17.90 20.58 -28.11
C GLN A 94 16.78 21.22 -28.92
N TYR A 95 15.56 21.12 -28.41
CA TYR A 95 14.38 21.76 -28.99
C TYR A 95 13.80 22.77 -28.00
N GLU A 96 13.50 23.96 -28.50
CA GLU A 96 12.83 25.03 -27.75
C GLU A 96 11.31 25.01 -27.97
N ASP A 97 10.86 24.21 -28.94
CA ASP A 97 9.48 24.12 -29.39
C ASP A 97 9.12 22.67 -29.72
N TRP A 98 7.96 22.23 -29.22
CA TRP A 98 7.40 20.92 -29.46
C TRP A 98 7.13 20.69 -30.94
N GLN A 99 6.69 21.71 -31.70
CA GLN A 99 6.42 21.55 -33.13
C GLN A 99 7.69 21.21 -33.92
N LYS A 100 8.82 21.84 -33.56
CA LYS A 100 10.13 21.54 -34.16
C LYS A 100 10.59 20.12 -33.83
N GLN A 101 10.35 19.68 -32.60
CA GLN A 101 10.66 18.31 -32.21
C GLN A 101 9.79 17.31 -32.97
N ILE A 102 8.47 17.49 -33.00
CA ILE A 102 7.54 16.61 -33.72
C ILE A 102 7.94 16.51 -35.19
N TYR A 103 8.22 17.63 -35.84
CA TYR A 103 8.61 17.64 -37.24
C TYR A 103 9.89 16.83 -37.50
N ALA A 104 10.87 16.91 -36.60
CA ALA A 104 12.08 16.10 -36.69
C ALA A 104 11.78 14.61 -36.45
N GLU A 105 11.03 14.31 -35.41
CA GLU A 105 10.70 12.94 -35.00
C GLU A 105 9.73 12.24 -35.96
N GLU A 106 8.90 12.98 -36.72
CA GLU A 106 8.05 12.39 -37.76
C GLU A 106 8.88 11.81 -38.91
N LYS A 107 10.02 12.42 -39.24
CA LYS A 107 10.96 11.89 -40.23
C LYS A 107 11.70 10.66 -39.69
N GLU A 108 12.17 10.74 -38.44
CA GLU A 108 12.87 9.61 -37.80
C GLU A 108 11.93 8.42 -37.59
N ALA A 109 10.67 8.66 -37.21
CA ALA A 109 9.66 7.62 -37.06
C ALA A 109 9.35 6.91 -38.39
N ALA A 110 9.24 7.66 -39.49
CA ALA A 110 9.08 7.06 -40.82
C ALA A 110 10.27 6.15 -41.16
N GLN A 111 11.49 6.57 -40.81
CA GLN A 111 12.69 5.75 -41.01
C GLN A 111 12.71 4.51 -40.10
N MET A 112 12.28 4.64 -38.85
CA MET A 112 12.14 3.49 -37.94
C MET A 112 11.10 2.48 -38.43
N ASP A 113 9.98 2.94 -38.99
CA ASP A 113 8.95 2.05 -39.52
C ASP A 113 9.42 1.26 -40.76
N LEU A 114 10.46 1.72 -41.46
CA LEU A 114 11.12 0.95 -42.51
C LEU A 114 11.96 -0.21 -41.94
N GLU A 115 12.48 -0.06 -40.72
CA GLU A 115 13.32 -1.07 -40.06
C GLU A 115 12.49 -2.02 -39.18
N ASP A 116 11.54 -1.48 -38.42
CA ASP A 116 10.63 -2.20 -37.53
C ASP A 116 9.20 -1.60 -37.65
N PRO A 117 8.32 -2.21 -38.47
CA PRO A 117 7.02 -1.65 -38.81
C PRO A 117 6.13 -1.35 -37.60
N GLY A 118 5.70 -0.09 -37.48
CA GLY A 118 4.79 0.39 -36.44
C GLY A 118 5.50 0.94 -35.20
N SER A 119 6.81 0.74 -35.06
CA SER A 119 7.61 1.28 -33.95
C SER A 119 7.66 2.81 -33.96
N GLY A 120 7.71 3.43 -35.14
CA GLY A 120 7.70 4.87 -35.38
C GLY A 120 6.36 5.50 -35.04
N LEU A 121 5.27 4.95 -35.59
CA LEU A 121 3.91 5.40 -35.29
C LEU A 121 3.59 5.34 -33.79
N VAL A 122 3.90 4.22 -33.13
CA VAL A 122 3.67 4.05 -31.68
C VAL A 122 4.48 5.06 -30.87
N PHE A 123 5.72 5.34 -31.29
CA PHE A 123 6.53 6.37 -30.64
C PHE A 123 5.92 7.77 -30.81
N LEU A 124 5.47 8.13 -32.02
CA LEU A 124 4.86 9.43 -32.29
C LEU A 124 3.57 9.63 -31.51
N ASP A 125 2.71 8.62 -31.41
CA ASP A 125 1.48 8.69 -30.64
C ASP A 125 1.77 8.90 -29.15
N ASN A 126 2.77 8.20 -28.63
CA ASN A 126 3.22 8.42 -27.26
C ASN A 126 3.78 9.83 -27.08
N LEU A 127 4.65 10.30 -27.98
CA LEU A 127 5.22 11.64 -27.94
C LEU A 127 4.11 12.70 -27.94
N LYS A 128 3.14 12.60 -28.87
CA LYS A 128 1.98 13.50 -28.98
C LYS A 128 1.11 13.46 -27.71
N GLY A 129 0.87 12.27 -27.14
CA GLY A 129 0.15 12.12 -25.86
C GLY A 129 0.88 12.70 -24.65
N TYR A 130 2.21 12.83 -24.69
CA TYR A 130 2.98 13.54 -23.65
C TYR A 130 2.87 15.06 -23.80
N LEU A 131 2.71 15.59 -25.02
CA LEU A 131 2.52 17.03 -25.27
C LEU A 131 1.26 17.57 -24.60
N GLU A 132 0.16 16.83 -24.76
CA GLU A 132 -1.13 17.17 -24.15
C GLU A 132 -1.04 17.26 -22.62
N LYS A 133 -0.12 16.50 -22.01
CA LYS A 133 0.09 16.44 -20.56
C LYS A 133 1.09 17.48 -20.05
N TYR A 134 2.02 17.96 -20.90
CA TYR A 134 3.13 18.82 -20.49
C TYR A 134 3.46 19.90 -21.56
N PRO A 135 2.65 20.97 -21.69
CA PRO A 135 2.96 22.05 -22.63
C PRO A 135 4.27 22.77 -22.27
N ILE A 136 5.10 23.13 -23.27
CA ILE A 136 6.25 24.03 -23.07
C ILE A 136 5.71 25.39 -22.60
N GLY A 137 6.30 25.95 -21.55
CA GLY A 137 5.79 27.17 -20.91
C GLY A 137 4.66 26.93 -19.90
N PHE A 138 4.21 25.67 -19.72
CA PHE A 138 3.36 25.33 -18.60
C PHE A 138 4.21 25.34 -17.33
N GLN A 139 4.18 26.47 -16.61
CA GLN A 139 4.47 26.43 -15.19
C GLN A 139 3.59 25.32 -14.62
N THR A 140 4.20 24.29 -14.04
CA THR A 140 3.46 23.38 -13.18
C THR A 140 2.99 24.26 -12.03
N SER A 141 1.81 24.84 -12.21
CA SER A 141 1.01 25.34 -11.12
C SER A 141 0.61 24.10 -10.33
N LEU A 142 1.54 23.63 -9.49
CA LEU A 142 1.17 23.39 -8.10
C LEU A 142 0.27 24.57 -7.77
N LYS A 143 -1.05 24.35 -7.69
CA LYS A 143 -2.01 25.39 -7.32
C LYS A 143 -1.57 25.89 -5.95
N ARG A 144 -0.73 26.92 -5.95
CA ARG A 144 -0.27 27.64 -4.77
C ARG A 144 -1.41 28.56 -4.43
N TYR A 145 -2.02 28.32 -3.28
CA TYR A 145 -3.07 29.17 -2.79
C TYR A 145 -2.47 30.52 -2.41
N THR A 146 -3.03 31.57 -2.98
CA THR A 146 -2.85 32.95 -2.54
C THR A 146 -3.99 33.32 -1.59
N ASP A 147 -3.73 34.16 -0.59
CA ASP A 147 -4.79 34.81 0.17
C ASP A 147 -5.57 35.83 -0.68
N ALA A 148 -6.54 36.52 -0.07
CA ALA A 148 -7.32 37.58 -0.74
C ALA A 148 -6.44 38.76 -1.21
N ASP A 149 -5.23 38.88 -0.68
CA ASP A 149 -4.24 39.90 -0.98
C ASP A 149 -3.13 39.40 -1.94
N GLY A 150 -3.26 38.19 -2.49
CA GLY A 150 -2.32 37.64 -3.47
C GLY A 150 -1.02 37.05 -2.90
N LYS A 151 -0.88 36.88 -1.58
CA LYS A 151 0.34 36.30 -0.97
C LYS A 151 0.32 34.78 -0.93
N PHE A 152 1.45 34.17 -1.32
CA PHE A 152 1.66 32.72 -1.28
C PHE A 152 1.60 32.18 0.16
N LEU A 153 0.69 31.24 0.44
CA LEU A 153 0.60 30.59 1.74
C LEU A 153 1.21 29.17 1.68
N SER A 154 2.13 28.87 2.61
CA SER A 154 2.70 27.52 2.74
C SER A 154 1.65 26.52 3.25
N GLU A 155 1.86 25.22 3.01
CA GLU A 155 1.00 24.15 3.54
C GLU A 155 0.95 24.20 5.08
N ASP A 156 2.05 24.59 5.72
CA ASP A 156 2.15 24.80 7.16
C ASP A 156 1.27 25.97 7.62
N TYR A 157 1.22 27.08 6.88
CA TYR A 157 0.35 28.21 7.21
C TYR A 157 -1.14 27.85 7.13
N GLN A 158 -1.55 27.03 6.15
CA GLN A 158 -2.95 26.58 6.08
C GLN A 158 -3.31 25.61 7.20
N LEU A 159 -2.37 24.77 7.61
CA LEU A 159 -2.54 23.87 8.75
C LEU A 159 -2.69 24.67 10.04
N ASP A 160 -1.80 25.65 10.27
CA ASP A 160 -1.80 26.51 11.46
C ASP A 160 -3.05 27.39 11.51
N ARG A 161 -3.47 27.98 10.38
CA ARG A 161 -4.73 28.73 10.30
C ARG A 161 -5.95 27.87 10.64
N LEU A 162 -6.02 26.64 10.14
CA LEU A 162 -7.11 25.72 10.47
C LEU A 162 -7.06 25.23 11.92
N LEU A 163 -5.89 25.16 12.52
CA LEU A 163 -5.72 24.88 13.94
C LEU A 163 -6.22 26.05 14.81
N GLU A 164 -5.91 27.28 14.41
CA GLU A 164 -6.36 28.50 15.08
C GLU A 164 -7.88 28.70 14.97
N THR A 165 -8.47 28.39 13.81
CA THR A 165 -9.92 28.52 13.58
C THR A 165 -10.70 27.23 13.81
N ALA A 166 -10.04 26.16 14.30
CA ALA A 166 -10.62 24.82 14.43
C ALA A 166 -11.93 24.79 15.23
N ASN A 167 -12.04 25.63 16.26
CA ASN A 167 -13.18 25.67 17.17
C ASN A 167 -14.38 26.44 16.60
N ASN A 168 -14.20 27.15 15.48
CA ASN A 168 -15.24 28.01 14.91
C ASN A 168 -16.08 27.30 13.83
N TYR A 169 -15.69 26.10 13.41
CA TYR A 169 -16.40 25.35 12.37
C TYR A 169 -17.48 24.43 12.93
N THR A 170 -18.63 24.43 12.28
CA THR A 170 -19.71 23.47 12.52
C THR A 170 -19.39 22.09 11.92
N ILE A 171 -20.08 21.05 12.39
CA ILE A 171 -19.91 19.67 11.88
C ILE A 171 -20.15 19.59 10.36
N ALA A 172 -21.15 20.32 9.87
CA ALA A 172 -21.49 20.37 8.44
C ALA A 172 -20.36 20.99 7.61
N GLU A 173 -19.82 22.12 8.06
CA GLU A 173 -18.70 22.81 7.39
C GLU A 173 -17.42 21.97 7.39
N ILE A 174 -17.12 21.27 8.50
CA ILE A 174 -15.99 20.33 8.56
C ILE A 174 -16.20 19.19 7.56
N GLY A 175 -17.43 18.68 7.42
CA GLY A 175 -17.79 17.67 6.44
C GLY A 175 -17.56 18.12 5.00
N GLU A 176 -18.00 19.34 4.66
CA GLU A 176 -17.77 19.91 3.32
C GLU A 176 -16.29 20.12 3.02
N LEU A 177 -15.52 20.64 3.98
CA LEU A 177 -14.08 20.81 3.85
C LEU A 177 -13.37 19.45 3.68
N LEU A 178 -13.82 18.43 4.40
CA LEU A 178 -13.28 17.07 4.28
C LEU A 178 -13.57 16.48 2.89
N ASP A 179 -14.75 16.70 2.34
CA ASP A 179 -15.13 16.23 1.00
C ASP A 179 -14.38 16.98 -0.10
N LYS A 180 -14.23 18.30 0.02
CA LYS A 180 -13.41 19.11 -0.89
C LYS A 180 -11.96 18.65 -0.86
N GLU A 181 -11.41 18.42 0.34
CA GLU A 181 -10.03 17.95 0.50
C GLU A 181 -9.85 16.51 -0.01
N ASN A 182 -10.82 15.61 0.16
CA ASN A 182 -10.75 14.26 -0.41
C ASN A 182 -10.79 14.25 -1.95
N LYS A 183 -11.57 15.16 -2.56
CA LYS A 183 -11.75 15.21 -4.02
C LYS A 183 -10.62 15.97 -4.72
N GLN A 184 -10.22 17.13 -4.20
CA GLN A 184 -9.37 18.08 -4.92
C GLN A 184 -7.95 18.20 -4.35
N GLY A 185 -7.80 18.32 -3.03
CA GLY A 185 -6.49 18.59 -2.40
C GLY A 185 -5.65 17.34 -2.11
N LYS A 186 -6.29 16.29 -1.57
CA LYS A 186 -5.70 15.02 -1.12
C LYS A 186 -4.48 15.19 -0.19
N ARG A 187 -4.37 16.32 0.51
CA ARG A 187 -3.26 16.61 1.42
C ARG A 187 -3.45 15.85 2.71
N LEU A 188 -2.46 15.01 3.01
CA LEU A 188 -2.56 14.08 4.14
C LEU A 188 -2.65 14.80 5.51
N PRO A 189 -1.89 15.86 5.78
CA PRO A 189 -2.00 16.61 7.04
C PRO A 189 -3.40 17.18 7.27
N MET A 190 -3.95 17.83 6.24
CA MET A 190 -5.29 18.44 6.24
C MET A 190 -6.39 17.39 6.44
N LEU A 191 -6.28 16.25 5.76
CA LEU A 191 -7.23 15.14 5.92
C LEU A 191 -7.19 14.52 7.32
N VAL A 192 -6.00 14.43 7.94
CA VAL A 192 -5.87 13.91 9.32
C VAL A 192 -6.46 14.90 10.32
N LEU A 193 -6.25 16.20 10.14
CA LEU A 193 -6.84 17.26 10.95
C LEU A 193 -8.37 17.24 10.84
N LEU A 194 -8.92 17.38 9.64
CA LEU A 194 -10.37 17.42 9.39
C LEU A 194 -11.09 16.15 9.88
N LYS A 195 -10.51 14.96 9.70
CA LYS A 195 -11.08 13.71 10.24
C LYS A 195 -11.07 13.68 11.77
N THR A 196 -10.04 14.25 12.40
CA THR A 196 -9.98 14.33 13.85
C THR A 196 -11.04 15.31 14.37
N MET A 197 -11.17 16.48 13.73
CA MET A 197 -12.21 17.46 14.05
C MET A 197 -13.62 16.88 13.89
N TYR A 198 -13.90 16.25 12.74
CA TYR A 198 -15.21 15.66 12.45
C TYR A 198 -15.61 14.60 13.47
N ARG A 199 -14.69 13.68 13.80
CA ARG A 199 -14.94 12.63 14.79
C ARG A 199 -15.22 13.20 16.18
N ASN A 200 -14.44 14.19 16.59
CA ASN A 200 -14.57 14.81 17.90
C ASN A 200 -15.89 15.58 18.04
N ALA A 201 -16.29 16.29 16.99
CA ALA A 201 -17.55 17.01 16.96
C ALA A 201 -18.76 16.06 16.90
N ALA A 202 -18.65 14.92 16.21
CA ALA A 202 -19.67 13.87 16.19
C ALA A 202 -19.81 13.11 17.53
N GLU A 203 -18.75 13.03 18.33
CA GLU A 203 -18.76 12.40 19.67
C GLU A 203 -19.32 13.34 20.77
N GLY A 204 -19.77 14.56 20.44
CA GLY A 204 -20.50 15.46 21.35
C GLY A 204 -19.63 16.19 22.38
N HIS A 205 -18.31 16.29 22.14
CA HIS A 205 -17.41 17.01 23.04
C HIS A 205 -17.62 18.54 22.94
N ALA A 206 -17.68 19.19 24.10
CA ALA A 206 -18.09 20.59 24.32
C ALA A 206 -17.23 21.65 23.57
N PRO A 207 -17.70 22.91 23.42
CA PRO A 207 -17.13 23.93 22.51
C PRO A 207 -15.74 24.47 22.90
N ASN A 208 -15.15 23.97 23.99
CA ASN A 208 -13.79 24.31 24.45
C ASN A 208 -12.81 23.14 24.31
N TRP A 209 -13.01 22.27 23.31
CA TRP A 209 -11.99 21.29 22.97
C TRP A 209 -10.73 22.02 22.48
N LYS A 210 -9.66 22.04 23.27
CA LYS A 210 -8.33 22.40 22.77
C LYS A 210 -7.70 21.22 22.07
N LEU A 211 -7.50 21.33 20.76
CA LEU A 211 -6.84 20.30 20.00
C LEU A 211 -5.39 20.16 20.50
N ASP A 212 -5.02 18.99 21.01
CA ASP A 212 -3.65 18.72 21.43
C ASP A 212 -2.75 18.63 20.18
N GLU A 213 -2.14 19.76 19.83
CA GLU A 213 -1.25 19.90 18.68
C GLU A 213 -0.14 18.85 18.68
N ARG A 214 0.40 18.48 19.85
CA ARG A 214 1.46 17.46 19.94
C ARG A 214 0.93 16.10 19.52
N LYS A 215 -0.29 15.73 19.94
CA LYS A 215 -0.93 14.48 19.50
C LYS A 215 -1.28 14.52 18.01
N LEU A 216 -1.73 15.67 17.48
CA LEU A 216 -2.04 15.78 16.06
C LEU A 216 -0.76 15.69 15.21
N LYS A 217 0.29 16.45 15.52
CA LYS A 217 1.58 16.40 14.82
C LYS A 217 2.13 14.97 14.79
N ARG A 218 2.10 14.27 15.94
CA ARG A 218 2.44 12.83 16.01
C ARG A 218 1.56 11.96 15.11
N LYS A 219 0.24 12.19 15.02
CA LYS A 219 -0.65 11.45 14.12
C LYS A 219 -0.33 11.71 12.65
N ILE A 220 -0.05 12.97 12.28
CA ILE A 220 0.32 13.36 10.92
C ILE A 220 1.65 12.70 10.54
N GLU A 221 2.69 12.83 11.37
CA GLU A 221 3.99 12.18 11.17
C GLU A 221 3.85 10.66 10.98
N GLN A 222 3.04 10.00 11.82
CA GLN A 222 2.77 8.57 11.68
C GLN A 222 2.04 8.23 10.39
N ALA A 223 1.08 9.04 9.96
CA ALA A 223 0.34 8.84 8.72
C ALA A 223 1.27 8.99 7.49
N VAL A 224 2.11 10.03 7.48
CA VAL A 224 3.12 10.27 6.44
C VAL A 224 4.09 9.10 6.39
N LYS A 225 4.63 8.69 7.54
CA LYS A 225 5.53 7.54 7.66
C LYS A 225 4.89 6.25 7.13
N ARG A 226 3.63 5.96 7.49
CA ARG A 226 2.92 4.76 6.98
C ARG A 226 2.72 4.81 5.47
N LYS A 227 2.32 5.96 4.92
CA LYS A 227 2.13 6.13 3.48
C LYS A 227 3.43 5.88 2.73
N ARG A 228 4.54 6.43 3.24
CA ARG A 228 5.90 6.21 2.73
C ARG A 228 6.29 4.73 2.78
N VAL A 229 6.24 4.11 3.97
CA VAL A 229 6.58 2.69 4.17
C VAL A 229 5.80 1.77 3.22
N ASN A 230 4.49 2.01 3.08
CA ASN A 230 3.65 1.19 2.20
C ASN A 230 3.99 1.38 0.72
N PHE A 231 4.32 2.60 0.30
CA PHE A 231 4.80 2.87 -1.05
C PHE A 231 6.12 2.15 -1.30
N VAL A 232 7.12 2.36 -0.43
CA VAL A 232 8.44 1.72 -0.49
C VAL A 232 8.33 0.20 -0.60
N ARG A 233 7.54 -0.44 0.27
CA ARG A 233 7.35 -1.90 0.26
C ARG A 233 6.71 -2.40 -1.01
N ARG A 234 5.77 -1.65 -1.58
CA ARG A 234 5.08 -2.02 -2.83
C ARG A 234 6.05 -1.95 -4.01
N ILE A 235 6.77 -0.85 -4.11
CA ILE A 235 7.78 -0.64 -5.16
C ILE A 235 8.88 -1.71 -5.05
N TYR A 236 9.42 -1.91 -3.85
CA TYR A 236 10.47 -2.91 -3.62
C TYR A 236 10.00 -4.35 -3.90
N ALA A 237 8.74 -4.70 -3.62
CA ALA A 237 8.20 -6.02 -3.95
C ALA A 237 8.01 -6.24 -5.46
N GLY A 238 7.70 -5.18 -6.22
CA GLY A 238 7.51 -5.26 -7.67
C GLY A 238 8.82 -5.21 -8.46
N SER A 239 9.77 -4.38 -8.03
CA SER A 239 11.02 -4.13 -8.73
C SER A 239 12.17 -3.83 -7.76
N PRO A 240 12.77 -4.85 -7.12
CA PRO A 240 13.81 -4.65 -6.10
C PRO A 240 15.04 -3.89 -6.63
N LEU A 241 15.44 -4.14 -7.89
CA LEU A 241 16.65 -3.58 -8.50
C LEU A 241 16.53 -2.07 -8.79
N PHE A 242 15.33 -1.58 -9.09
CA PHE A 242 15.07 -0.17 -9.41
C PHE A 242 14.29 0.57 -8.32
N ALA A 243 14.01 -0.11 -7.20
CA ALA A 243 13.14 0.41 -6.15
C ALA A 243 13.63 1.74 -5.59
N MET A 244 14.94 1.89 -5.37
CA MET A 244 15.50 3.11 -4.81
C MET A 244 15.26 4.32 -5.72
N THR A 245 15.42 4.14 -7.03
CA THR A 245 15.19 5.18 -8.03
C THR A 245 13.73 5.62 -8.04
N GLU A 246 12.79 4.68 -8.06
CA GLU A 246 11.35 4.97 -8.01
C GLU A 246 10.92 5.60 -6.68
N ILE A 247 11.57 5.23 -5.58
CA ILE A 247 11.32 5.84 -4.27
C ILE A 247 11.80 7.29 -4.25
N LEU A 248 12.98 7.57 -4.79
CA LEU A 248 13.56 8.91 -4.87
C LEU A 248 12.72 9.87 -5.73
N LEU A 249 12.06 9.38 -6.79
CA LEU A 249 11.13 10.20 -7.58
C LEU A 249 9.99 10.80 -6.76
N LYS A 250 9.56 10.09 -5.71
CA LYS A 250 8.45 10.51 -4.84
C LYS A 250 8.90 11.09 -3.51
N TYR A 251 10.07 10.67 -3.02
CA TYR A 251 10.66 11.09 -1.76
C TYR A 251 12.14 11.44 -2.02
N PRO A 252 12.45 12.67 -2.47
CA PRO A 252 13.81 13.05 -2.86
C PRO A 252 14.84 12.93 -1.72
N ASP A 253 14.41 13.19 -0.48
CA ASP A 253 15.27 13.11 0.71
C ASP A 253 15.41 11.68 1.27
N TYR A 254 14.94 10.66 0.54
CA TYR A 254 14.94 9.28 1.00
C TYR A 254 16.34 8.66 0.90
N THR A 255 16.83 8.08 1.99
CA THR A 255 18.19 7.51 2.06
C THR A 255 18.18 5.97 2.09
N ALA A 256 19.32 5.35 1.78
CA ALA A 256 19.48 3.89 1.84
C ALA A 256 19.22 3.32 3.25
N ALA A 257 19.65 4.03 4.31
CA ALA A 257 19.37 3.65 5.69
C ALA A 257 17.85 3.65 5.99
N MET A 258 17.09 4.57 5.39
CA MET A 258 15.63 4.58 5.52
C MET A 258 14.99 3.39 4.82
N LEU A 259 15.51 2.96 3.67
CA LEU A 259 15.05 1.79 2.93
C LEU A 259 15.12 0.53 3.80
N GLU A 260 16.29 0.27 4.39
CA GLU A 260 16.48 -0.86 5.30
C GLU A 260 15.45 -0.82 6.43
N SER A 261 15.31 0.35 7.09
CA SER A 261 14.38 0.51 8.21
C SER A 261 12.91 0.29 7.83
N ASP A 262 12.49 0.72 6.64
CA ASP A 262 11.10 0.64 6.17
C ASP A 262 10.78 -0.78 5.63
N LEU A 263 11.77 -1.50 5.10
CA LEU A 263 11.66 -2.89 4.65
C LEU A 263 11.65 -3.90 5.79
N LEU A 264 12.21 -3.58 6.96
CA LEU A 264 12.13 -4.42 8.15
C LEU A 264 10.66 -4.80 8.43
N LYS A 265 10.31 -6.05 8.08
CA LYS A 265 9.04 -6.64 8.47
C LYS A 265 9.07 -6.75 9.98
N LYS A 266 8.28 -5.93 10.67
CA LYS A 266 7.99 -6.15 12.10
C LYS A 266 7.60 -7.63 12.23
N ARG A 267 8.29 -8.34 13.13
CA ARG A 267 8.02 -9.76 13.40
C ARG A 267 6.51 -9.97 13.43
N HIS A 268 6.03 -10.94 12.65
CA HIS A 268 4.63 -11.29 12.62
C HIS A 268 4.22 -11.69 14.03
N VAL A 269 3.60 -10.76 14.76
CA VAL A 269 3.02 -11.05 16.06
C VAL A 269 1.90 -12.02 15.75
N VAL A 270 2.12 -13.31 16.04
CA VAL A 270 1.09 -14.33 15.92
C VAL A 270 -0.07 -13.86 16.76
N LYS A 271 -1.11 -13.33 16.11
CA LYS A 271 -2.32 -12.91 16.79
C LYS A 271 -2.81 -14.14 17.54
N ARG A 272 -2.85 -14.04 18.87
CA ARG A 272 -3.34 -15.11 19.73
C ARG A 272 -4.69 -15.53 19.17
N LYS A 273 -4.82 -16.77 18.67
CA LYS A 273 -6.11 -17.27 18.16
C LYS A 273 -7.12 -17.04 19.28
N LYS A 274 -8.17 -16.27 19.00
CA LYS A 274 -9.27 -16.09 19.95
C LYS A 274 -9.81 -17.49 20.27
N LYS A 275 -9.56 -17.99 21.47
CA LYS A 275 -10.16 -19.25 21.93
C LYS A 275 -11.65 -18.98 22.06
N LYS A 276 -12.48 -19.70 21.31
CA LYS A 276 -13.93 -19.65 21.51
C LYS A 276 -14.21 -20.07 22.95
N ALA A 277 -15.09 -19.36 23.63
CA ALA A 277 -15.50 -19.74 24.97
C ALA A 277 -16.09 -21.15 24.92
N VAL A 278 -15.65 -22.02 25.82
CA VAL A 278 -16.24 -23.34 26.01
C VAL A 278 -17.48 -23.13 26.86
N THR A 279 -18.64 -23.37 26.28
CA THR A 279 -19.94 -23.14 26.94
C THR A 279 -20.69 -24.44 27.23
N ASP A 280 -20.28 -25.57 26.64
CA ASP A 280 -20.92 -26.85 26.85
C ASP A 280 -20.60 -27.44 28.23
N LEU A 281 -21.62 -28.02 28.88
CA LEU A 281 -21.51 -28.49 30.27
C LEU A 281 -20.38 -29.50 30.46
N ARG A 282 -20.26 -30.48 29.54
CA ARG A 282 -19.31 -31.58 29.69
C ARG A 282 -17.88 -31.10 29.62
N ARG A 283 -17.52 -30.19 28.70
CA ARG A 283 -16.17 -29.62 28.68
C ARG A 283 -15.92 -28.69 29.85
N CYS A 284 -16.90 -27.91 30.31
CA CYS A 284 -16.76 -27.14 31.55
C CYS A 284 -16.44 -28.04 32.74
N GLN A 285 -17.11 -29.19 32.87
CA GLN A 285 -16.83 -30.17 33.91
C GLN A 285 -15.46 -30.82 33.77
N LEU A 286 -15.03 -31.18 32.55
CA LEU A 286 -13.68 -31.68 32.29
C LEU A 286 -12.61 -30.66 32.69
N MET A 287 -12.81 -29.37 32.36
CA MET A 287 -11.88 -28.31 32.77
C MET A 287 -11.78 -28.17 34.29
N LYS A 288 -12.91 -28.24 35.01
CA LYS A 288 -12.93 -28.26 36.49
C LYS A 288 -12.17 -29.47 37.05
N LEU A 289 -12.34 -30.65 36.45
CA LEU A 289 -11.61 -31.85 36.86
C LEU A 289 -10.10 -31.75 36.62
N VAL A 290 -9.66 -31.14 35.51
CA VAL A 290 -8.23 -30.87 35.26
C VAL A 290 -7.65 -29.95 36.33
N GLN A 291 -8.38 -28.91 36.73
CA GLN A 291 -7.96 -28.02 37.82
C GLN A 291 -7.87 -28.77 39.16
N LEU A 292 -8.84 -29.64 39.45
CA LEU A 292 -8.82 -30.46 40.66
C LEU A 292 -7.66 -31.47 40.66
N LEU A 293 -7.32 -32.07 39.51
CA LEU A 293 -6.16 -32.97 39.39
C LEU A 293 -4.83 -32.24 39.63
N ALA A 294 -4.71 -30.99 39.19
CA ALA A 294 -3.52 -30.19 39.40
C ALA A 294 -3.28 -29.80 40.88
N HIS A 295 -4.34 -29.85 41.69
CA HIS A 295 -4.33 -29.40 43.09
C HIS A 295 -4.91 -30.45 44.06
N ALA A 296 -4.89 -31.73 43.69
CA ALA A 296 -5.46 -32.80 44.52
C ALA A 296 -4.64 -32.95 45.81
N PRO A 297 -5.23 -32.79 47.01
CA PRO A 297 -4.50 -32.81 48.27
C PRO A 297 -4.21 -34.23 48.80
N ASP A 298 -4.99 -35.23 48.38
CA ASP A 298 -4.92 -36.62 48.85
C ASP A 298 -5.10 -37.65 47.71
N GLU A 299 -4.54 -38.85 47.90
CA GLU A 299 -4.53 -39.94 46.92
C GLU A 299 -5.93 -40.48 46.60
N GLN A 300 -6.83 -40.49 47.59
CA GLN A 300 -8.21 -40.94 47.39
C GLN A 300 -9.01 -39.96 46.54
N ALA A 301 -8.91 -38.65 46.79
CA ALA A 301 -9.52 -37.66 45.91
C ALA A 301 -8.88 -37.67 44.52
N TYR A 302 -7.57 -37.91 44.40
CA TYR A 302 -6.91 -38.08 43.10
C TYR A 302 -7.53 -39.22 42.29
N HIS A 303 -7.64 -40.43 42.86
CA HIS A 303 -8.25 -41.57 42.16
C HIS A 303 -9.72 -41.36 41.79
N ARG A 304 -10.52 -40.75 42.68
CA ARG A 304 -11.91 -40.38 42.38
C ARG A 304 -12.00 -39.39 41.22
N THR A 305 -11.11 -38.39 41.22
CA THR A 305 -11.06 -37.37 40.15
C THR A 305 -10.62 -37.98 38.82
N CYS A 306 -9.60 -38.86 38.81
CA CYS A 306 -9.16 -39.61 37.63
C CYS A 306 -10.27 -40.49 37.06
N THR A 307 -10.97 -41.24 37.91
CA THR A 307 -12.09 -42.11 37.48
C THR A 307 -13.21 -41.29 36.83
N LYS A 308 -13.59 -40.18 37.47
CA LYS A 308 -14.61 -39.26 36.93
C LYS A 308 -14.14 -38.63 35.62
N PHE A 309 -12.88 -38.21 35.55
CA PHE A 309 -12.29 -37.65 34.32
C PHE A 309 -12.32 -38.66 33.16
N ALA A 310 -11.97 -39.92 33.41
CA ALA A 310 -12.01 -40.99 32.41
C ALA A 310 -13.44 -41.24 31.89
N ILE A 311 -14.41 -41.36 32.79
CA ILE A 311 -15.83 -41.55 32.43
C ILE A 311 -16.33 -40.37 31.58
N MET A 312 -16.07 -39.14 32.01
CA MET A 312 -16.52 -37.94 31.30
C MET A 312 -15.84 -37.76 29.95
N THR A 313 -14.56 -38.11 29.84
CA THR A 313 -13.79 -38.07 28.59
C THR A 313 -14.33 -39.10 27.60
N LYS A 314 -14.58 -40.34 28.04
CA LYS A 314 -15.22 -41.37 27.21
C LYS A 314 -16.59 -40.90 26.71
N ALA A 315 -17.43 -40.37 27.60
CA ALA A 315 -18.73 -39.85 27.22
C ALA A 315 -18.64 -38.67 26.23
N HIS A 316 -17.64 -37.79 26.36
CA HIS A 316 -17.39 -36.69 25.43
C HIS A 316 -16.99 -37.21 24.04
N ASN A 317 -16.03 -38.13 23.98
CA ASN A 317 -15.52 -38.69 22.74
C ASN A 317 -16.61 -39.43 21.94
N HIS A 318 -17.48 -40.17 22.64
CA HIS A 318 -18.63 -40.84 22.03
C HIS A 318 -19.87 -39.94 21.87
N ARG A 319 -19.77 -38.64 22.18
CA ARG A 319 -20.88 -37.67 22.05
C ARG A 319 -22.19 -38.12 22.72
N LEU A 320 -22.09 -38.85 23.83
CA LEU A 320 -23.24 -39.39 24.53
C LEU A 320 -24.11 -38.27 25.11
N PRO A 321 -25.44 -38.43 25.23
CA PRO A 321 -26.28 -37.44 25.92
C PRO A 321 -25.84 -37.26 27.38
N ILE A 322 -26.22 -36.14 27.99
CA ILE A 322 -25.97 -35.82 29.39
C ILE A 322 -27.20 -36.26 30.20
N PRO A 323 -27.10 -37.32 31.00
CA PRO A 323 -28.18 -37.72 31.91
C PRO A 323 -28.21 -36.82 33.14
N VAL A 324 -29.39 -36.35 33.50
CA VAL A 324 -29.66 -35.57 34.72
C VAL A 324 -30.75 -36.32 35.51
N PRO A 325 -30.38 -37.10 36.53
CA PRO A 325 -31.35 -37.76 37.40
C PRO A 325 -31.98 -36.73 38.35
N VAL A 326 -33.30 -36.71 38.42
CA VAL A 326 -34.08 -35.84 39.33
C VAL A 326 -35.00 -36.73 40.16
N LYS A 327 -35.02 -36.50 41.47
CA LYS A 327 -35.88 -37.24 42.41
C LYS A 327 -36.96 -36.30 42.97
N LEU A 328 -38.22 -36.55 42.64
CA LEU A 328 -39.39 -35.82 43.17
C LEU A 328 -40.39 -36.82 43.75
N GLU A 329 -40.97 -36.50 44.91
CA GLU A 329 -42.03 -37.32 45.54
C GLU A 329 -41.70 -38.82 45.63
N GLY A 330 -40.43 -39.15 45.88
CA GLY A 330 -39.94 -40.53 45.97
C GLY A 330 -39.68 -41.23 44.63
N LYS A 331 -40.11 -40.66 43.49
CA LYS A 331 -39.82 -41.17 42.13
C LYS A 331 -38.56 -40.52 41.59
N THR A 332 -37.75 -41.30 40.87
CA THR A 332 -36.54 -40.79 40.18
C THR A 332 -36.74 -40.94 38.69
N GLU A 333 -36.67 -39.84 37.95
CA GLU A 333 -36.65 -39.83 36.49
C GLU A 333 -35.34 -39.27 35.97
N VAL A 334 -34.88 -39.78 34.81
CA VAL A 334 -33.64 -39.33 34.18
C VAL A 334 -33.98 -38.51 32.93
N TYR A 335 -33.53 -37.26 32.93
CA TYR A 335 -33.69 -36.35 31.80
C TYR A 335 -32.41 -36.31 30.97
N TYR A 336 -32.53 -36.38 29.64
CA TYR A 336 -31.40 -36.43 28.72
C TYR A 336 -31.25 -35.11 27.97
N PHE A 337 -30.06 -34.52 28.06
CA PHE A 337 -29.67 -33.35 27.27
C PHE A 337 -28.68 -33.76 26.19
N ALA A 338 -28.62 -33.02 25.10
CA ALA A 338 -27.63 -33.25 24.06
C ALA A 338 -26.22 -32.98 24.62
N TRP A 339 -25.20 -33.68 24.08
CA TRP A 339 -23.82 -33.58 24.56
C TRP A 339 -23.21 -32.16 24.47
N ARG A 340 -23.76 -31.31 23.59
CA ARG A 340 -23.34 -29.93 23.34
C ARG A 340 -24.21 -28.88 24.06
N THR A 341 -25.12 -29.29 24.93
CA THR A 341 -25.99 -28.35 25.65
C THR A 341 -25.15 -27.45 26.58
N ARG A 342 -25.45 -26.14 26.57
CA ARG A 342 -24.74 -25.15 27.38
C ARG A 342 -24.91 -25.42 28.90
N GLU A 343 -23.87 -25.14 29.69
CA GLU A 343 -23.89 -25.33 31.16
C GLU A 343 -25.06 -24.59 31.82
N ASN A 344 -25.33 -23.35 31.42
CA ASN A 344 -26.40 -22.54 32.02
C ASN A 344 -27.78 -23.16 31.80
N VAL A 345 -28.04 -23.74 30.62
CA VAL A 345 -29.35 -24.36 30.32
C VAL A 345 -29.62 -25.56 31.23
N VAL A 346 -28.59 -26.39 31.46
CA VAL A 346 -28.74 -27.54 32.38
C VAL A 346 -28.85 -27.06 33.83
N LYS A 347 -28.14 -26.00 34.22
CA LYS A 347 -28.30 -25.39 35.55
C LYS A 347 -29.69 -24.80 35.77
N ASP A 348 -30.24 -24.11 34.77
CA ASP A 348 -31.59 -23.54 34.82
C ASP A 348 -32.64 -24.66 34.95
N PHE A 349 -32.42 -25.78 34.25
CA PHE A 349 -33.26 -26.97 34.41
C PHE A 349 -33.20 -27.53 35.84
N VAL A 350 -32.00 -27.70 36.40
CA VAL A 350 -31.81 -28.18 37.77
C VAL A 350 -32.40 -27.20 38.79
N ALA A 351 -32.25 -25.90 38.57
CA ALA A 351 -32.85 -24.87 39.43
C ALA A 351 -34.37 -24.96 39.43
N LYS A 352 -34.99 -25.19 38.26
CA LYS A 352 -36.43 -25.47 38.15
C LYS A 352 -36.81 -26.77 38.85
N ALA A 353 -36.03 -27.84 38.68
CA ALA A 353 -36.27 -29.11 39.38
C ALA A 353 -36.25 -28.99 40.91
N ASN A 354 -35.56 -27.98 41.46
CA ASN A 354 -35.50 -27.71 42.89
C ASN A 354 -36.62 -26.78 43.40
N GLN A 355 -37.50 -26.27 42.53
CA GLN A 355 -38.65 -25.45 42.96
C GLN A 355 -39.72 -26.32 43.62
N ARG A 356 -40.34 -25.80 44.69
CA ARG A 356 -41.41 -26.51 45.42
C ARG A 356 -42.65 -26.62 44.54
N GLY A 357 -43.26 -27.81 44.53
CA GLY A 357 -44.53 -28.06 43.85
C GLY A 357 -44.42 -28.36 42.34
N ILE A 358 -43.21 -28.49 41.79
CA ILE A 358 -43.01 -28.89 40.40
C ILE A 358 -43.15 -30.40 40.25
N SER A 359 -43.90 -30.82 39.23
CA SER A 359 -44.10 -32.22 38.86
C SER A 359 -43.14 -32.69 37.75
N HIS A 360 -42.94 -34.01 37.64
CA HIS A 360 -42.18 -34.61 36.55
C HIS A 360 -42.76 -34.29 35.16
N ALA A 361 -44.09 -34.16 35.05
CA ALA A 361 -44.76 -33.81 33.80
C ALA A 361 -44.42 -32.39 33.33
N GLU A 362 -44.34 -31.44 34.25
CA GLU A 362 -43.93 -30.06 33.97
C GLU A 362 -42.46 -29.97 33.60
N LEU A 363 -41.58 -30.69 34.31
CA LEU A 363 -40.15 -30.76 33.96
C LEU A 363 -39.92 -31.34 32.57
N LYS A 364 -40.71 -32.33 32.15
CA LYS A 364 -40.62 -32.89 30.79
C LYS A 364 -40.97 -31.85 29.71
N LYS A 365 -42.00 -31.02 29.95
CA LYS A 365 -42.35 -29.90 29.05
C LYS A 365 -41.23 -28.86 29.00
N VAL A 366 -40.66 -28.51 30.16
CA VAL A 366 -39.54 -27.56 30.26
C VAL A 366 -38.30 -28.09 29.53
N GLN A 367 -37.97 -29.37 29.70
CA GLN A 367 -36.85 -30.02 29.01
C GLN A 367 -37.06 -29.98 27.49
N GLN A 368 -38.25 -30.32 27.00
CA GLN A 368 -38.56 -30.28 25.56
C GLN A 368 -38.43 -28.86 25.00
N ALA A 369 -38.94 -27.84 25.70
CA ALA A 369 -38.80 -26.44 25.31
C ALA A 369 -37.35 -25.95 25.31
N MET A 370 -36.54 -26.40 26.27
CA MET A 370 -35.11 -26.10 26.30
C MET A 370 -34.40 -26.82 25.16
N VAL A 371 -34.63 -28.10 24.91
CA VAL A 371 -33.91 -28.85 23.86
C VAL A 371 -34.26 -28.37 22.43
N SER A 372 -35.48 -27.87 22.22
CA SER A 372 -35.93 -27.33 20.93
C SER A 372 -35.45 -25.90 20.63
N SER A 373 -35.02 -25.15 21.65
CA SER A 373 -34.54 -23.78 21.47
C SER A 373 -33.16 -23.72 20.81
N SER A 374 -33.00 -22.82 19.84
CA SER A 374 -31.71 -22.53 19.19
C SER A 374 -30.66 -21.98 20.16
N TYR A 375 -31.09 -21.38 21.28
CA TYR A 375 -30.23 -20.86 22.34
C TYR A 375 -29.54 -21.94 23.18
N SER A 376 -29.94 -23.20 23.03
CA SER A 376 -29.48 -24.30 23.88
C SER A 376 -28.12 -24.89 23.51
N TYR A 377 -27.55 -24.43 22.39
CA TYR A 377 -26.32 -24.95 21.79
C TYR A 377 -25.23 -23.88 21.71
#